data_AF-A0A3A8GFE9-F1
#
_entry.id   AF-A0A3A8GFE9-F1
#
_cell.length_a   1.000
_cell.length_b   1.000
_cell.length_c   1.000
_cell.angle_alpha   90.00
_cell.angle_beta   90.00
_cell.angle_gamma   90.00
#
_symmetry.space_group_name_H-M   'P 1'
#
loop_
_entity.id
_entity.type
_entity.pdbx_description
1 polymer ?
#
loop_
_entity_poly.entity_id
_entity_poly.type
_entity_poly.pdbx_seq_one_letter_code
_entity_poly.pdbx_strand_id
1 'polypeptide(L)'
;MNLTAHEQGLVLELTRALSSSLDLTEVLARAQGALARLLPCDYAALCVSRPERPGDYEWMGLGAPGILFTHYPELATDLVSRKELKRNLLYLRCREMGLPLEHVLAVLLDLSEGWHGGFTLYREHALPFSEREQALLEDLTPYLANTVRNCRMFGHEATRGDLLDALFRHQGAECVVMDPPEHEKLRTPGATELLRRWFPEELKADDSRLPQELREHLTRLQALGTKRAPGMDTWTRSGAKHDLKVTFVELPEQRGHQPWVLVLQECSRAIPMPEPWRQKLSRREVEVVQGVLSNWTNELIAEDLGLTLNTVKTHLRNIFPKLGIESRMDLLYQAAWGQKPG
;
A
#
# COMPACT_ATOMS: atom_id res chain seq x y z
N MET A 1 -37.32 7.95 16.90
CA MET A 1 -36.58 7.86 18.17
C MET A 1 -37.18 8.77 19.24
N ASN A 2 -37.75 8.21 20.32
CA ASN A 2 -38.11 8.98 21.52
C ASN A 2 -37.02 8.75 22.59
N LEU A 3 -35.85 9.36 22.37
CA LEU A 3 -34.68 9.21 23.24
C LEU A 3 -34.76 10.13 24.44
N THR A 4 -34.31 9.65 25.60
CA THR A 4 -34.02 10.51 26.75
C THR A 4 -32.84 11.44 26.43
N ALA A 5 -32.76 12.57 27.12
CA ALA A 5 -31.62 13.49 26.99
C ALA A 5 -30.27 12.79 27.27
N HIS A 6 -30.26 11.79 28.16
CA HIS A 6 -29.06 10.99 28.44
C HIS A 6 -28.66 10.12 27.24
N GLU A 7 -29.59 9.39 26.66
CA GLU A 7 -29.33 8.55 25.47
C GLU A 7 -28.96 9.41 24.26
N GLN A 8 -29.56 10.58 24.07
CA GLN A 8 -29.16 11.52 23.02
C GLN A 8 -27.69 11.94 23.17
N GLY A 9 -27.26 12.23 24.41
CA GLY A 9 -25.85 12.52 24.70
C GLY A 9 -24.92 11.36 24.35
N LEU A 10 -25.30 10.14 24.70
CA LEU A 10 -24.53 8.93 24.39
C LEU A 10 -24.48 8.62 22.89
N VAL A 11 -25.58 8.80 22.17
CA VAL A 11 -25.62 8.63 20.70
C VAL A 11 -24.71 9.66 20.02
N LEU A 12 -24.70 10.91 20.50
CA LEU A 12 -23.79 11.94 19.98
C LEU A 12 -22.31 11.61 20.27
N GLU A 13 -22.01 11.14 21.48
CA GLU A 13 -20.68 10.67 21.86
C GLU A 13 -20.23 9.50 20.96
N LEU A 14 -21.11 8.51 20.77
CA LEU A 14 -20.87 7.35 19.93
C LEU A 14 -20.64 7.74 18.47
N THR A 15 -21.51 8.54 17.87
CA THR A 15 -21.37 8.99 16.46
C THR A 15 -20.08 9.81 16.25
N ARG A 16 -19.66 10.62 17.23
CA ARG A 16 -18.37 11.30 17.19
C ARG A 16 -17.20 10.31 17.24
N ALA A 17 -17.26 9.29 18.10
CA ALA A 17 -16.23 8.25 18.16
C ALA A 17 -16.16 7.46 16.84
N LEU A 18 -17.32 7.07 16.29
CA LEU A 18 -17.49 6.34 15.04
C LEU A 18 -16.96 7.07 13.80
N SER A 19 -16.80 8.40 13.87
CA SER A 19 -16.26 9.25 12.79
C SER A 19 -14.87 9.82 13.10
N SER A 20 -14.23 9.40 14.19
CA SER A 20 -13.01 10.01 14.71
C SER A 20 -11.69 9.51 14.08
N SER A 21 -11.74 8.40 13.34
CA SER A 21 -10.60 7.82 12.63
C SER A 21 -11.10 7.02 11.42
N LEU A 22 -10.18 6.69 10.51
CA LEU A 22 -10.41 5.74 9.40
C LEU A 22 -9.75 4.38 9.68
N ASP A 23 -9.21 4.19 10.89
CA ASP A 23 -8.79 2.90 11.42
C ASP A 23 -9.92 2.27 12.24
N LEU A 24 -10.38 1.09 11.81
CA LEU A 24 -11.53 0.43 12.41
C LEU A 24 -11.25 -0.01 13.86
N THR A 25 -10.03 -0.43 14.17
CA THR A 25 -9.64 -0.86 15.53
C THR A 25 -9.68 0.33 16.48
N GLU A 26 -9.13 1.46 16.05
CA GLU A 26 -9.13 2.71 16.82
C GLU A 26 -10.53 3.25 17.05
N VAL A 27 -11.38 3.24 16.00
CA VAL A 27 -12.77 3.70 16.11
C VAL A 27 -13.56 2.84 17.09
N LEU A 28 -13.44 1.51 17.01
CA LEU A 28 -14.15 0.59 17.90
C LEU A 28 -13.70 0.76 19.36
N ALA A 29 -12.39 0.91 19.59
CA ALA A 29 -11.86 1.15 20.94
C ALA A 29 -12.41 2.45 21.55
N ARG A 30 -12.51 3.53 20.77
CA ARG A 30 -13.09 4.82 21.21
C ARG A 30 -14.60 4.73 21.43
N ALA A 31 -15.31 3.94 20.61
CA ALA A 31 -16.76 3.78 20.67
C ALA A 31 -17.23 2.87 21.81
N GLN A 32 -16.37 1.97 22.30
CA GLN A 32 -16.72 0.93 23.27
C GLN A 32 -17.41 1.47 24.54
N GLY A 33 -16.89 2.57 25.11
CA GLY A 33 -17.43 3.13 26.35
C GLY A 33 -18.86 3.69 26.20
N ALA A 34 -19.10 4.47 25.13
CA ALA A 34 -20.42 5.02 24.84
C ALA A 34 -21.41 3.91 24.48
N LEU A 35 -20.97 2.92 23.70
CA LEU A 35 -21.78 1.76 23.32
C LEU A 35 -22.19 0.94 24.55
N ALA A 36 -21.27 0.60 25.45
CA ALA A 36 -21.56 -0.19 26.65
C ALA A 36 -22.55 0.51 27.60
N ARG A 37 -22.57 1.85 27.61
CA ARG A 37 -23.54 2.64 28.40
C ARG A 37 -24.90 2.74 27.73
N LEU A 38 -24.95 2.76 26.41
CA LEU A 38 -26.17 2.88 25.62
C LEU A 38 -26.87 1.52 25.45
N LEU A 39 -26.09 0.45 25.29
CA LEU A 39 -26.53 -0.94 25.13
C LEU A 39 -25.73 -1.83 26.10
N PRO A 40 -26.16 -1.91 27.38
CA PRO A 40 -25.47 -2.72 28.38
C PRO A 40 -25.32 -4.18 27.94
N CYS A 41 -24.10 -4.65 27.81
CA CYS A 41 -23.76 -6.00 27.41
C CYS A 41 -22.47 -6.44 28.10
N ASP A 42 -22.27 -7.74 28.20
CA ASP A 42 -21.04 -8.31 28.77
C ASP A 42 -19.93 -8.35 27.71
N TYR A 43 -20.31 -8.64 26.46
CA TYR A 43 -19.41 -8.64 25.32
C TYR A 43 -20.08 -8.08 24.08
N ALA A 44 -19.28 -7.49 23.20
CA ALA A 44 -19.68 -7.15 21.85
C ALA A 44 -18.67 -7.67 20.82
N ALA A 45 -19.13 -7.93 19.61
CA ALA A 45 -18.30 -8.39 18.51
C ALA A 45 -18.76 -7.76 17.20
N LEU A 46 -17.79 -7.39 16.36
CA LEU A 46 -18.01 -7.07 14.96
C LEU A 46 -17.35 -8.16 14.12
N CYS A 47 -18.09 -8.72 13.16
CA CYS A 47 -17.52 -9.52 12.09
C CYS A 47 -17.74 -8.86 10.74
N VAL A 48 -16.80 -9.10 9.82
CA VAL A 48 -16.94 -8.72 8.42
C VAL A 48 -16.63 -9.94 7.56
N SER A 49 -17.55 -10.31 6.68
CA SER A 49 -17.37 -11.41 5.72
C SER A 49 -16.27 -11.07 4.71
N ARG A 50 -15.67 -12.09 4.08
CA ARG A 50 -14.79 -11.92 2.92
C ARG A 50 -15.46 -12.54 1.69
N PRO A 51 -15.93 -11.75 0.71
CA PRO A 51 -16.59 -12.29 -0.47
C PRO A 51 -15.69 -13.24 -1.26
N GLU A 52 -14.37 -13.02 -1.27
CA GLU A 52 -13.42 -13.91 -1.96
C GLU A 52 -13.22 -15.24 -1.23
N ARG A 53 -13.62 -15.34 0.04
CA ARG A 53 -13.50 -16.53 0.89
C ARG A 53 -14.76 -16.75 1.72
N PRO A 54 -15.81 -17.35 1.12
CA PRO A 54 -17.06 -17.62 1.83
C PRO A 54 -16.81 -18.42 3.11
N GLY A 55 -17.30 -17.93 4.25
CA GLY A 55 -17.09 -18.54 5.57
C GLY A 55 -15.91 -17.98 6.36
N ASP A 56 -15.01 -17.21 5.72
CA ASP A 56 -13.98 -16.45 6.42
C ASP A 56 -14.54 -15.12 6.92
N TYR A 57 -14.38 -14.88 8.21
CA TYR A 57 -14.77 -13.64 8.87
C TYR A 57 -13.57 -12.99 9.55
N GLU A 58 -13.46 -11.68 9.36
CA GLU A 58 -12.56 -10.85 10.16
C GLU A 58 -13.30 -10.40 11.42
N TRP A 59 -12.78 -10.79 12.59
CA TRP A 59 -13.42 -10.55 13.88
C TRP A 59 -12.71 -9.46 14.69
N MET A 60 -13.51 -8.60 15.29
CA MET A 60 -13.08 -7.60 16.25
C MET A 60 -13.91 -7.72 17.52
N GLY A 61 -13.27 -8.20 18.59
CA GLY A 61 -13.88 -8.33 19.90
C GLY A 61 -13.85 -7.02 20.69
N LEU A 62 -15.02 -6.53 21.08
CA LEU A 62 -15.20 -5.43 22.02
C LEU A 62 -15.41 -6.04 23.41
N GLY A 63 -14.31 -6.46 24.04
CA GLY A 63 -14.33 -7.21 25.30
C GLY A 63 -14.60 -8.71 25.16
N ALA A 64 -15.11 -9.16 24.01
CA ALA A 64 -15.32 -10.57 23.70
C ALA A 64 -13.98 -11.36 23.61
N PRO A 65 -13.82 -12.48 24.32
CA PRO A 65 -12.63 -13.33 24.21
C PRO A 65 -12.45 -13.90 22.80
N GLY A 66 -11.22 -13.89 22.28
CA GLY A 66 -10.92 -14.33 20.91
C GLY A 66 -11.34 -15.78 20.60
N ILE A 67 -11.43 -16.63 21.62
CA ILE A 67 -11.87 -18.03 21.50
C ILE A 67 -13.33 -18.17 21.04
N LEU A 68 -14.18 -17.15 21.25
CA LEU A 68 -15.55 -17.12 20.76
C LEU A 68 -15.62 -17.17 19.23
N PHE A 69 -14.55 -16.74 18.56
CA PHE A 69 -14.53 -16.55 17.11
C PHE A 69 -13.83 -17.68 16.36
N THR A 70 -12.89 -18.38 17.01
CA THR A 70 -12.06 -19.43 16.40
C THR A 70 -12.86 -20.58 15.78
N HIS A 71 -14.01 -20.92 16.37
CA HIS A 71 -14.87 -22.02 15.92
C HIS A 71 -16.23 -21.57 15.40
N TYR A 72 -16.45 -20.26 15.23
CA TYR A 72 -17.74 -19.72 14.84
C TYR A 72 -18.27 -20.27 13.49
N PRO A 73 -17.46 -20.39 12.42
CA PRO A 73 -17.95 -20.89 11.13
C PRO A 73 -18.47 -22.33 11.17
N GLU A 74 -17.93 -23.15 12.07
CA GLU A 74 -18.31 -24.56 12.25
C GLU A 74 -19.55 -24.73 13.12
N LEU A 75 -19.98 -23.67 13.81
CA LEU A 75 -20.91 -23.73 14.93
C LEU A 75 -22.11 -22.77 14.82
N ALA A 76 -22.12 -21.87 13.84
CA ALA A 76 -23.22 -20.93 13.62
C ALA A 76 -24.49 -21.66 13.14
N THR A 77 -25.58 -21.49 13.88
CA THR A 77 -26.93 -21.98 13.51
C THR A 77 -27.92 -20.81 13.56
N ASP A 78 -29.02 -20.92 12.83
CA ASP A 78 -30.13 -19.95 12.84
C ASP A 78 -30.72 -19.73 14.26
N LEU A 79 -31.61 -18.75 14.39
CA LEU A 79 -32.36 -18.47 15.63
C LEU A 79 -33.01 -19.76 16.17
N VAL A 80 -32.42 -20.32 17.22
CA VAL A 80 -32.84 -21.57 17.86
C VAL A 80 -33.63 -21.29 19.14
N SER A 81 -34.58 -22.18 19.47
CA SER A 81 -35.28 -22.09 20.76
C SER A 81 -34.31 -22.24 21.93
N ARG A 82 -34.65 -21.73 23.12
CA ARG A 82 -33.79 -21.85 24.32
C ARG A 82 -33.39 -23.29 24.64
N LYS A 83 -34.27 -24.26 24.36
CA LYS A 83 -34.01 -25.69 24.58
C LYS A 83 -32.99 -26.24 23.58
N GLU A 84 -33.00 -25.74 22.36
CA GLU A 84 -32.05 -26.10 21.31
C GLU A 84 -30.71 -25.38 21.49
N LEU A 85 -30.72 -24.11 21.91
CA LEU A 85 -29.52 -23.36 22.27
C LEU A 85 -28.72 -24.09 23.34
N LYS A 86 -29.37 -24.60 24.40
CA LYS A 86 -28.69 -25.38 25.45
C LYS A 86 -28.06 -26.68 24.98
N ARG A 87 -28.42 -27.15 23.78
CA ARG A 87 -27.87 -28.35 23.14
C ARG A 87 -26.91 -28.00 21.99
N ASN A 88 -26.81 -26.72 21.64
CA ASN A 88 -25.90 -26.22 20.63
C ASN A 88 -24.45 -26.33 21.15
N LEU A 89 -23.56 -26.83 20.30
CA LEU A 89 -22.16 -27.10 20.66
C LEU A 89 -21.39 -25.81 20.97
N LEU A 90 -21.68 -24.68 20.32
CA LEU A 90 -21.13 -23.37 20.66
C LEU A 90 -21.51 -22.98 22.08
N TYR A 91 -22.79 -23.07 22.44
CA TYR A 91 -23.27 -22.71 23.77
C TYR A 91 -22.60 -23.55 24.87
N LEU A 92 -22.49 -24.86 24.66
CA LEU A 92 -21.83 -25.76 25.61
C LEU A 92 -20.34 -25.43 25.76
N ARG A 93 -19.63 -25.18 24.65
CA ARG A 93 -18.22 -24.77 24.66
C ARG A 93 -18.00 -23.44 25.36
N CYS A 94 -18.80 -22.42 25.05
CA CYS A 94 -18.71 -21.13 25.73
C CYS A 94 -18.90 -21.29 27.24
N ARG A 95 -19.87 -22.10 27.66
CA ARG A 95 -20.11 -22.40 29.07
C ARG A 95 -18.95 -23.16 29.75
N GLU A 96 -18.34 -24.14 29.08
CA GLU A 96 -17.13 -24.84 29.58
C GLU A 96 -15.96 -23.88 29.80
N MET A 97 -15.87 -22.84 28.97
CA MET A 97 -14.82 -21.81 29.03
C MET A 97 -15.14 -20.66 30.00
N GLY A 98 -16.24 -20.75 30.76
CA GLY A 98 -16.65 -19.71 31.70
C GLY A 98 -17.33 -18.50 31.05
N LEU A 99 -17.86 -18.64 29.84
CA LEU A 99 -18.62 -17.63 29.10
C LEU A 99 -20.08 -18.08 28.92
N PRO A 100 -20.93 -18.02 29.96
CA PRO A 100 -22.31 -18.49 29.89
C PRO A 100 -23.20 -17.51 29.12
N LEU A 101 -23.01 -17.42 27.79
CA LEU A 101 -23.79 -16.53 26.92
C LEU A 101 -25.27 -16.96 26.90
N GLU A 102 -26.14 -16.23 27.59
CA GLU A 102 -27.58 -16.54 27.71
C GLU A 102 -28.43 -15.78 26.69
N HIS A 103 -28.02 -14.57 26.30
CA HIS A 103 -28.74 -13.74 25.33
C HIS A 103 -27.81 -13.18 24.27
N VAL A 104 -28.32 -13.11 23.05
CA VAL A 104 -27.63 -12.57 21.89
C VAL A 104 -28.57 -11.58 21.21
N LEU A 105 -28.05 -10.40 20.89
CA LEU A 105 -28.71 -9.42 20.04
C LEU A 105 -27.76 -9.08 18.89
N ALA A 106 -28.20 -9.27 17.65
CA ALA A 106 -27.36 -9.06 16.48
C ALA A 106 -28.09 -8.28 15.39
N VAL A 107 -27.34 -7.47 14.66
CA VAL A 107 -27.80 -6.81 13.43
C VAL A 107 -26.84 -7.13 12.30
N LEU A 108 -27.42 -7.28 11.10
CA LEU A 108 -26.65 -7.40 9.87
C LEU A 108 -26.26 -6.00 9.38
N LEU A 109 -25.00 -5.81 9.06
CA LEU A 109 -24.48 -4.59 8.45
C LEU A 109 -24.35 -4.80 6.94
N ASP A 110 -25.02 -3.98 6.17
CA ASP A 110 -24.87 -3.95 4.71
C ASP A 110 -23.70 -3.04 4.31
N LEU A 111 -22.58 -3.64 3.89
CA LEU A 111 -21.32 -2.92 3.70
C LEU A 111 -21.07 -2.53 2.25
N SER A 112 -21.48 -3.34 1.27
CA SER A 112 -21.49 -3.06 -0.18
C SER A 112 -21.82 -4.37 -0.94
N GLU A 113 -21.91 -4.34 -2.27
CA GLU A 113 -22.15 -5.57 -3.07
C GLU A 113 -21.17 -6.70 -2.69
N GLY A 114 -21.73 -7.79 -2.14
CA GLY A 114 -21.01 -8.99 -1.71
C GLY A 114 -20.38 -8.93 -0.31
N TRP A 115 -20.31 -7.75 0.32
CA TRP A 115 -19.76 -7.57 1.67
C TRP A 115 -20.86 -7.41 2.70
N HIS A 116 -20.84 -8.27 3.72
CA HIS A 116 -21.76 -8.21 4.84
C HIS A 116 -20.98 -8.22 6.16
N GLY A 117 -21.45 -7.45 7.13
CA GLY A 117 -20.94 -7.49 8.48
C GLY A 117 -22.01 -7.96 9.45
N GLY A 118 -21.60 -8.38 10.64
CA GLY A 118 -22.50 -8.64 11.75
C GLY A 118 -22.01 -7.86 12.95
N PHE A 119 -22.90 -7.14 13.61
CA PHE A 119 -22.62 -6.56 14.91
C PHE A 119 -23.44 -7.29 15.97
N THR A 120 -22.78 -7.83 16.99
CA THR A 120 -23.40 -8.73 17.96
C THR A 120 -23.07 -8.31 19.38
N LEU A 121 -24.10 -8.29 20.22
CA LEU A 121 -24.03 -8.07 21.66
C LEU A 121 -24.39 -9.36 22.38
N TYR A 122 -23.64 -9.69 23.41
CA TYR A 122 -23.82 -10.87 24.24
C TYR A 122 -24.08 -10.49 25.69
N ARG A 123 -24.95 -11.25 26.35
CA ARG A 123 -25.26 -11.09 27.77
C ARG A 123 -25.22 -12.44 28.47
N GLU A 124 -24.56 -12.50 29.62
CA GLU A 124 -24.46 -13.68 30.49
C GLU A 124 -25.63 -13.77 31.49
N HIS A 125 -26.30 -12.66 31.74
CA HIS A 125 -27.36 -12.55 32.74
C HIS A 125 -28.72 -13.09 32.28
N ALA A 126 -29.66 -13.30 33.23
CA ALA A 126 -30.97 -13.89 32.94
C ALA A 126 -31.94 -12.97 32.14
N LEU A 127 -31.73 -11.65 32.13
CA LEU A 127 -32.63 -10.70 31.48
C LEU A 127 -32.34 -10.54 29.97
N PRO A 128 -33.33 -10.75 29.08
CA PRO A 128 -33.17 -10.55 27.65
C PRO A 128 -32.99 -9.08 27.29
N PHE A 129 -32.52 -8.82 26.07
CA PHE A 129 -32.53 -7.48 25.49
C PHE A 129 -33.97 -7.00 25.27
N SER A 130 -34.30 -5.83 25.82
CA SER A 130 -35.62 -5.21 25.72
C SER A 130 -35.91 -4.71 24.29
N GLU A 131 -37.19 -4.53 23.95
CA GLU A 131 -37.59 -3.95 22.65
C GLU A 131 -36.97 -2.56 22.42
N ARG A 132 -36.76 -1.78 23.48
CA ARG A 132 -36.07 -0.49 23.41
C ARG A 132 -34.60 -0.66 22.99
N GLU A 133 -33.89 -1.63 23.54
CA GLU A 133 -32.49 -1.92 23.19
C GLU A 133 -32.36 -2.47 21.76
N GLN A 134 -33.33 -3.30 21.34
CA GLN A 134 -33.41 -3.77 19.96
C GLN A 134 -33.59 -2.60 18.98
N ALA A 135 -34.56 -1.73 19.24
CA ALA A 135 -34.80 -0.53 18.43
C ALA A 135 -33.59 0.43 18.42
N LEU A 136 -32.93 0.61 19.57
CA LEU A 136 -31.70 1.41 19.65
C LEU A 136 -30.59 0.84 18.76
N LEU A 137 -30.38 -0.48 18.77
CA LEU A 137 -29.38 -1.10 17.93
C LEU A 137 -29.73 -1.01 16.43
N GLU A 138 -31.01 -1.21 16.08
CA GLU A 138 -31.51 -0.99 14.72
C GLU A 138 -31.25 0.45 14.25
N ASP A 139 -31.55 1.45 15.08
CA ASP A 139 -31.31 2.86 14.78
C ASP A 139 -29.80 3.19 14.64
N LEU A 140 -28.92 2.48 15.36
CA LEU A 140 -27.46 2.64 15.29
C LEU A 140 -26.83 1.93 14.08
N THR A 141 -27.54 0.96 13.50
CA THR A 141 -27.04 0.08 12.43
C THR A 141 -26.46 0.86 11.23
N PRO A 142 -27.11 1.92 10.71
CA PRO A 142 -26.55 2.69 9.58
C PRO A 142 -25.23 3.39 9.91
N TYR A 143 -25.06 3.85 11.16
CA TYR A 143 -23.82 4.51 11.59
C TYR A 143 -22.67 3.50 11.69
N LEU A 144 -22.94 2.33 12.28
CA LEU A 144 -21.99 1.23 12.35
C LEU A 144 -21.58 0.75 10.95
N ALA A 145 -22.56 0.50 10.08
CA ALA A 145 -22.31 0.06 8.70
C ALA A 145 -21.45 1.07 7.92
N ASN A 146 -21.79 2.36 8.00
CA ASN A 146 -21.03 3.43 7.33
C ASN A 146 -19.60 3.55 7.86
N THR A 147 -19.40 3.46 9.17
CA THR A 147 -18.07 3.48 9.78
C THR A 147 -17.22 2.31 9.30
N VAL A 148 -17.77 1.09 9.32
CA VAL A 148 -17.05 -0.10 8.84
C VAL A 148 -16.72 0.04 7.36
N ARG A 149 -17.68 0.48 6.53
CA ARG A 149 -17.46 0.73 5.10
C ARG A 149 -16.33 1.73 4.86
N ASN A 150 -16.35 2.88 5.54
CA ASN A 150 -15.35 3.93 5.38
C ASN A 150 -13.95 3.48 5.80
N CYS A 151 -13.83 2.83 6.98
CA CYS A 151 -12.55 2.34 7.47
C CYS A 151 -11.97 1.28 6.54
N ARG A 152 -12.79 0.36 6.03
CA ARG A 152 -12.34 -0.68 5.10
C ARG A 152 -11.91 -0.12 3.75
N MET A 153 -12.72 0.79 3.18
CA MET A 153 -12.38 1.46 1.93
C MET A 153 -11.04 2.19 2.06
N PHE A 154 -10.83 2.92 3.15
CA PHE A 154 -9.57 3.61 3.41
C PHE A 154 -8.40 2.63 3.62
N GLY A 155 -8.58 1.57 4.42
CA GLY A 155 -7.54 0.58 4.65
C GLY A 155 -7.09 -0.14 3.37
N HIS A 156 -8.01 -0.41 2.45
CA HIS A 156 -7.69 -0.97 1.13
C HIS A 156 -6.83 -0.01 0.31
N GLU A 157 -7.24 1.26 0.19
CA GLU A 157 -6.48 2.27 -0.55
C GLU A 157 -5.12 2.59 0.10
N ALA A 158 -5.04 2.61 1.43
CA ALA A 158 -3.79 2.79 2.16
C ALA A 158 -2.81 1.64 1.86
N THR A 159 -3.27 0.39 1.94
CA THR A 159 -2.45 -0.79 1.62
C THR A 159 -1.97 -0.76 0.17
N ARG A 160 -2.83 -0.33 -0.76
CA ARG A 160 -2.46 -0.17 -2.17
C ARG A 160 -1.42 0.93 -2.36
N GLY A 161 -1.55 2.05 -1.64
CA GLY A 161 -0.56 3.12 -1.60
C GLY A 161 0.80 2.61 -1.11
N ASP A 162 0.83 1.92 0.04
CA ASP A 162 2.05 1.34 0.61
C ASP A 162 2.74 0.34 -0.34
N LEU A 163 1.95 -0.50 -1.02
CA LEU A 163 2.45 -1.43 -2.03
C LEU A 163 3.11 -0.68 -3.20
N LEU A 164 2.45 0.34 -3.73
CA LEU A 164 3.00 1.14 -4.83
C LEU A 164 4.28 1.86 -4.40
N ASP A 165 4.29 2.47 -3.23
CA ASP A 165 5.48 3.12 -2.66
C ASP A 165 6.65 2.15 -2.47
N ALA A 166 6.37 0.91 -2.04
CA ALA A 166 7.40 -0.13 -1.93
C ALA A 166 7.96 -0.53 -3.30
N LEU A 167 7.10 -0.66 -4.33
CA LEU A 167 7.52 -0.99 -5.70
C LEU A 167 8.33 0.13 -6.35
N PHE A 168 7.90 1.38 -6.23
CA PHE A 168 8.64 2.54 -6.74
C PHE A 168 10.02 2.65 -6.11
N ARG A 169 10.11 2.54 -4.77
CA ARG A 169 11.39 2.52 -4.05
C ARG A 169 12.28 1.37 -4.49
N HIS A 170 11.73 0.17 -4.69
CA HIS A 170 12.49 -0.98 -5.18
C HIS A 170 13.08 -0.74 -6.59
N GLN A 171 12.38 0.01 -7.44
CA GLN A 171 12.85 0.36 -8.79
C GLN A 171 13.72 1.62 -8.83
N GLY A 172 13.95 2.29 -7.69
CA GLY A 172 14.65 3.57 -7.61
C GLY A 172 13.93 4.68 -8.38
N ALA A 173 12.60 4.59 -8.47
CA ALA A 173 11.76 5.55 -9.16
C ALA A 173 11.03 6.44 -8.14
N GLU A 174 10.89 7.71 -8.48
CA GLU A 174 10.28 8.74 -7.67
C GLU A 174 9.26 9.51 -8.50
N CYS A 175 8.25 10.12 -7.88
CA CYS A 175 7.10 10.64 -8.62
C CYS A 175 6.74 12.07 -8.22
N VAL A 176 6.32 12.86 -9.21
CA VAL A 176 5.62 14.14 -9.03
C VAL A 176 4.28 14.06 -9.75
N VAL A 177 3.19 14.37 -9.07
CA VAL A 177 1.83 14.41 -9.64
C VAL A 177 1.43 15.86 -9.87
N MET A 178 1.05 16.16 -11.11
CA MET A 178 0.68 17.48 -11.57
C MET A 178 -0.77 17.49 -12.07
N ASP A 179 -1.60 18.35 -11.50
CA ASP A 179 -2.87 18.76 -12.07
C ASP A 179 -2.67 19.87 -13.10
N PRO A 180 -3.39 19.86 -14.23
CA PRO A 180 -3.44 20.99 -15.13
C PRO A 180 -4.09 22.23 -14.46
N PRO A 181 -3.64 23.46 -14.76
CA PRO A 181 -2.56 23.78 -15.70
C PRO A 181 -1.17 23.51 -15.13
N GLU A 182 -0.88 23.82 -13.85
CA GLU A 182 0.43 23.62 -13.21
C GLU A 182 0.32 23.52 -11.68
N HIS A 183 -0.54 22.65 -11.15
CA HIS A 183 -0.70 22.47 -9.71
C HIS A 183 -0.09 21.14 -9.25
N GLU A 184 0.99 21.19 -8.47
CA GLU A 184 1.56 19.98 -7.87
C GLU A 184 0.62 19.44 -6.77
N LYS A 185 0.16 18.20 -6.94
CA LYS A 185 -0.70 17.50 -5.98
C LYS A 185 0.09 16.67 -4.98
N LEU A 186 1.17 16.06 -5.45
CA LEU A 186 1.94 15.10 -4.69
C LEU A 186 3.37 15.07 -5.21
N ARG A 187 4.31 14.94 -4.28
CA ARG A 187 5.71 14.70 -4.60
C ARG A 187 6.27 13.70 -3.60
N THR A 188 6.91 12.66 -4.10
CA THR A 188 7.59 11.69 -3.23
C THR A 188 8.86 12.32 -2.63
N PRO A 189 9.28 11.93 -1.41
CA PRO A 189 10.46 12.53 -0.78
C PRO A 189 11.74 12.43 -1.61
N GLY A 190 11.98 11.33 -2.34
CA GLY A 190 13.16 11.17 -3.17
C GLY A 190 13.11 11.97 -4.48
N ALA A 191 11.93 12.38 -4.96
CA ALA A 191 11.82 13.23 -6.15
C ALA A 191 12.48 14.60 -5.94
N THR A 192 12.29 15.22 -4.76
CA THR A 192 12.97 16.49 -4.42
C THR A 192 14.48 16.35 -4.46
N GLU A 193 15.02 15.25 -3.92
CA GLU A 193 16.46 14.99 -3.90
C GLU A 193 17.02 14.79 -5.32
N LEU A 194 16.33 14.01 -6.16
CA LEU A 194 16.70 13.86 -7.57
C LEU A 194 16.66 15.19 -8.31
N LEU A 195 15.59 15.97 -8.16
CA LEU A 195 15.48 17.26 -8.83
C LEU A 195 16.57 18.24 -8.38
N ARG A 196 16.91 18.31 -7.09
CA ARG A 196 17.99 19.18 -6.57
C ARG A 196 19.35 18.80 -7.14
N ARG A 197 19.63 17.50 -7.30
CA ARG A 197 20.87 17.00 -7.89
C ARG A 197 21.02 17.36 -9.36
N TRP A 198 19.92 17.25 -10.12
CA TRP A 198 19.93 17.41 -11.57
C TRP A 198 19.68 18.85 -12.05
N PHE A 199 19.01 19.67 -11.22
CA PHE A 199 18.65 21.06 -11.49
C PHE A 199 19.02 21.99 -10.30
N PRO A 200 20.29 22.04 -9.88
CA PRO A 200 20.69 22.72 -8.65
C PRO A 200 20.44 24.24 -8.67
N GLU A 201 20.52 24.90 -9.83
CA GLU A 201 20.33 26.36 -9.90
C GLU A 201 18.86 26.77 -9.82
N GLU A 202 17.94 25.99 -10.40
CA GLU A 202 16.51 26.29 -10.38
C GLU A 202 15.90 26.00 -9.01
N LEU A 203 16.27 24.88 -8.37
CA LEU A 203 15.71 24.47 -7.08
C LEU A 203 16.30 25.20 -5.87
N LYS A 204 17.39 25.97 -6.03
CA LYS A 204 17.87 26.88 -4.98
C LYS A 204 16.86 28.00 -4.69
N ALA A 205 16.13 28.43 -5.71
CA ALA A 205 15.19 29.55 -5.63
C ALA A 205 13.81 29.11 -5.13
N ASP A 206 13.32 27.98 -5.61
CA ASP A 206 12.01 27.44 -5.27
C ASP A 206 12.00 25.92 -5.49
N ASP A 207 12.01 25.14 -4.40
CA ASP A 207 12.02 23.68 -4.46
C ASP A 207 10.64 23.05 -4.64
N SER A 208 9.58 23.88 -4.56
CA SER A 208 8.19 23.45 -4.77
C SER A 208 7.80 23.40 -6.26
N ARG A 209 8.58 24.05 -7.14
CA ARG A 209 8.29 24.10 -8.57
C ARG A 209 9.01 23.01 -9.36
N LEU A 210 8.37 22.54 -10.42
CA LEU A 210 9.02 21.71 -11.42
C LEU A 210 10.01 22.54 -12.26
N PRO A 211 11.20 21.98 -12.56
CA PRO A 211 12.15 22.61 -13.47
C PRO A 211 11.54 22.98 -14.81
N GLN A 212 12.04 24.07 -15.40
CA GLN A 212 11.51 24.63 -16.65
C GLN A 212 11.48 23.59 -17.78
N GLU A 213 12.54 22.80 -17.94
CA GLU A 213 12.65 21.78 -18.99
C GLU A 213 11.52 20.73 -18.91
N LEU A 214 11.17 20.30 -17.69
CA LEU A 214 10.11 19.31 -17.47
C LEU A 214 8.72 19.93 -17.70
N ARG A 215 8.55 21.19 -17.29
CA ARG A 215 7.30 21.93 -17.46
C ARG A 215 6.99 22.18 -18.93
N GLU A 216 7.98 22.65 -19.70
CA GLU A 216 7.85 22.85 -21.14
C GLU A 216 7.52 21.53 -21.88
N HIS A 217 8.12 20.43 -21.43
CA HIS A 217 7.82 19.12 -21.98
C HIS A 217 6.39 18.67 -21.67
N LEU A 218 5.92 18.85 -20.42
CA LEU A 218 4.54 18.58 -20.03
C LEU A 218 3.54 19.39 -20.85
N THR A 219 3.76 20.71 -21.00
CA THR A 219 2.91 21.60 -21.80
C THR A 219 2.82 21.14 -23.25
N ARG A 220 3.93 20.66 -23.82
CA ARG A 220 3.95 20.08 -25.18
C ARG A 220 3.10 18.81 -25.28
N LEU A 221 3.18 17.92 -24.30
CA LEU A 221 2.40 16.68 -24.27
C LEU A 221 0.90 16.94 -24.10
N GLN A 222 0.54 17.92 -23.26
CA GLN A 222 -0.83 18.38 -23.08
C GLN A 222 -1.39 18.96 -24.38
N ALA A 223 -0.63 19.78 -25.11
CA ALA A 223 -1.06 20.36 -26.39
C ALA A 223 -1.30 19.31 -27.50
N LEU A 224 -0.57 18.20 -27.48
CA LEU A 224 -0.70 17.12 -28.46
C LEU A 224 -1.91 16.21 -28.21
N GLY A 225 -2.46 16.20 -26.99
CA GLY A 225 -3.57 15.31 -26.60
C GLY A 225 -3.26 13.86 -26.97
N THR A 226 -4.19 13.16 -27.62
CA THR A 226 -4.02 11.74 -27.99
C THR A 226 -3.14 11.51 -29.22
N LYS A 227 -2.65 12.55 -29.91
CA LYS A 227 -1.88 12.43 -31.17
C LYS A 227 -0.37 12.31 -30.95
N ARG A 228 0.07 11.53 -29.95
CA ARG A 228 1.49 11.40 -29.57
C ARG A 228 2.13 10.17 -30.26
N ALA A 229 3.35 10.34 -30.76
CA ALA A 229 4.14 9.20 -31.22
C ALA A 229 4.73 8.44 -30.01
N PRO A 230 4.99 7.12 -30.13
CA PRO A 230 5.63 6.34 -29.07
C PRO A 230 6.97 6.95 -28.64
N GLY A 231 7.20 7.04 -27.32
CA GLY A 231 8.44 7.58 -26.73
C GLY A 231 8.49 9.10 -26.59
N MET A 232 7.49 9.84 -27.09
CA MET A 232 7.40 11.29 -26.87
C MET A 232 7.13 11.65 -25.41
N ASP A 233 6.58 10.71 -24.65
CA ASP A 233 6.27 10.79 -23.21
C ASP A 233 7.51 10.61 -22.32
N THR A 234 8.69 10.36 -22.90
CA THR A 234 9.93 10.22 -22.14
C THR A 234 10.88 11.36 -22.46
N TRP A 235 11.33 12.02 -21.39
CA TRP A 235 12.38 13.02 -21.41
C TRP A 235 13.63 12.48 -20.71
N THR A 236 14.82 12.75 -21.23
CA THR A 236 16.07 12.27 -20.65
C THR A 236 17.09 13.39 -20.60
N ARG A 237 17.78 13.54 -19.47
CA ARG A 237 18.95 14.39 -19.31
C ARG A 237 20.18 13.58 -18.98
N SER A 238 21.23 13.87 -19.74
CA SER A 238 22.50 13.16 -19.66
C SER A 238 23.41 13.72 -18.57
N GLY A 239 23.89 12.85 -17.69
CA GLY A 239 24.91 13.18 -16.69
C GLY A 239 26.25 12.50 -17.00
N ALA A 240 27.23 12.64 -16.09
CA ALA A 240 28.56 12.04 -16.26
C ALA A 240 28.56 10.51 -16.07
N LYS A 241 27.85 10.01 -15.04
CA LYS A 241 27.77 8.57 -14.70
C LYS A 241 26.36 7.98 -14.77
N HIS A 242 25.36 8.85 -14.63
CA HIS A 242 23.95 8.48 -14.63
C HIS A 242 23.22 9.34 -15.67
N ASP A 243 22.02 8.92 -16.03
CA ASP A 243 21.04 9.68 -16.81
C ASP A 243 19.77 9.83 -15.97
N LEU A 244 19.19 11.03 -15.97
CA LEU A 244 17.85 11.24 -15.42
C LEU A 244 16.86 10.98 -16.53
N LYS A 245 16.05 9.93 -16.36
CA LYS A 245 14.89 9.64 -17.19
C LYS A 245 13.64 10.14 -16.47
N VAL A 246 12.79 10.88 -17.17
CA VAL A 246 11.48 11.30 -16.69
C VAL A 246 10.42 10.82 -17.67
N THR A 247 9.53 9.95 -17.23
CA THR A 247 8.39 9.47 -18.04
C THR A 247 7.10 10.14 -17.57
N PHE A 248 6.34 10.68 -18.52
CA PHE A 248 5.13 11.44 -18.29
C PHE A 248 3.91 10.56 -18.58
N VAL A 249 3.19 10.19 -17.53
CA VAL A 249 2.03 9.30 -17.58
C VAL A 249 0.76 10.08 -17.33
N GLU A 250 -0.18 10.00 -18.26
CA GLU A 250 -1.49 10.62 -18.14
C GLU A 250 -2.40 9.72 -17.30
N LEU A 251 -2.97 10.26 -16.23
CA LEU A 251 -3.90 9.52 -15.37
C LEU A 251 -5.33 9.61 -15.91
N PRO A 252 -6.22 8.68 -15.51
CA PRO A 252 -7.64 8.80 -15.79
C PRO A 252 -8.19 10.11 -15.25
N GLU A 253 -9.17 10.70 -15.95
CA GLU A 253 -9.82 11.93 -15.53
C GLU A 253 -10.38 11.81 -14.10
N GLN A 254 -10.06 12.79 -13.26
CA GLN A 254 -10.53 12.91 -11.88
C GLN A 254 -11.26 14.24 -11.70
N ARG A 255 -12.57 14.18 -11.46
CA ARG A 255 -13.41 15.36 -11.14
C ARG A 255 -13.29 16.52 -12.16
N GLY A 256 -13.19 16.23 -13.46
CA GLY A 256 -13.12 17.24 -14.52
C GLY A 256 -11.71 17.69 -14.91
N HIS A 257 -10.67 17.07 -14.35
CA HIS A 257 -9.27 17.38 -14.65
C HIS A 257 -8.51 16.08 -14.91
N GLN A 258 -7.50 16.13 -15.79
CA GLN A 258 -6.69 14.97 -16.14
C GLN A 258 -5.26 15.13 -15.60
N PRO A 259 -4.95 14.56 -14.42
CA PRO A 259 -3.63 14.69 -13.83
C PRO A 259 -2.56 13.94 -14.61
N TRP A 260 -1.32 14.36 -14.40
CA TRP A 260 -0.12 13.78 -14.97
C TRP A 260 0.83 13.33 -13.87
N VAL A 261 1.46 12.17 -14.06
CA VAL A 261 2.56 11.69 -13.21
C VAL A 261 3.85 11.82 -13.98
N LEU A 262 4.82 12.50 -13.39
CA LEU A 262 6.20 12.49 -13.82
C LEU A 262 6.91 11.43 -12.98
N VAL A 263 7.33 10.34 -13.61
CA VAL A 263 8.13 9.28 -12.98
C VAL A 263 9.60 9.56 -13.27
N LEU A 264 10.34 9.96 -12.25
CA LEU A 264 11.75 10.28 -12.27
C LEU A 264 12.56 9.04 -11.88
N GLN A 265 13.54 8.69 -12.70
CA GLN A 265 14.43 7.57 -12.44
C GLN A 265 15.85 7.95 -12.83
N GLU A 266 16.80 7.76 -11.90
CA GLU A 266 18.22 7.90 -12.17
C GLU A 266 18.76 6.55 -12.65
N CYS A 267 19.04 6.45 -13.94
CA CYS A 267 19.57 5.24 -14.55
C CYS A 267 21.10 5.34 -14.64
N SER A 268 21.81 4.36 -14.07
CA SER A 268 23.24 4.24 -14.34
C SER A 268 23.47 3.93 -15.81
N ARG A 269 24.44 4.60 -16.43
CA ARG A 269 24.91 4.22 -17.77
C ARG A 269 25.71 2.92 -17.77
N ALA A 270 26.16 2.49 -16.59
CA ALA A 270 26.88 1.23 -16.46
C ALA A 270 25.91 0.06 -16.51
N ILE A 271 26.20 -0.89 -17.39
CA ILE A 271 25.49 -2.17 -17.39
C ILE A 271 25.77 -2.85 -16.03
N PRO A 272 24.76 -3.20 -15.24
CA PRO A 272 24.99 -3.86 -13.95
C PRO A 272 25.67 -5.21 -14.15
N MET A 273 26.73 -5.47 -13.38
CA MET A 273 27.46 -6.73 -13.45
C MET A 273 26.60 -7.88 -12.93
N PRO A 274 26.43 -8.98 -13.69
CA PRO A 274 25.75 -10.18 -13.21
C PRO A 274 26.38 -10.73 -11.92
N GLU A 275 25.56 -11.11 -10.95
CA GLU A 275 26.04 -11.65 -9.66
C GLU A 275 26.95 -12.88 -9.81
N PRO A 276 26.70 -13.83 -10.73
CA PRO A 276 27.61 -14.95 -10.95
C PRO A 276 29.00 -14.52 -11.43
N TRP A 277 29.13 -13.35 -12.08
CA TRP A 277 30.43 -12.83 -12.48
C TRP A 277 31.17 -12.25 -11.28
N ARG A 278 30.49 -11.51 -10.40
CA ARG A 278 31.09 -10.97 -9.16
C ARG A 278 31.72 -12.05 -8.29
N GLN A 279 31.14 -13.25 -8.26
CA GLN A 279 31.66 -14.39 -7.48
C GLN A 279 32.88 -15.06 -8.13
N LYS A 280 33.05 -14.96 -9.45
CA LYS A 280 34.15 -15.60 -10.20
C LYS A 280 35.39 -14.72 -10.34
N LEU A 281 35.25 -13.41 -10.11
CA LEU A 281 36.29 -12.42 -10.32
C LEU A 281 36.93 -12.00 -9.01
N SER A 282 38.23 -11.71 -9.04
CA SER A 282 38.89 -11.02 -7.92
C SER A 282 38.39 -9.59 -7.79
N ARG A 283 38.56 -8.98 -6.61
CA ARG A 283 38.18 -7.57 -6.37
C ARG A 283 38.71 -6.62 -7.45
N ARG A 284 39.96 -6.80 -7.88
CA ARG A 284 40.57 -5.95 -8.91
C ARG A 284 40.02 -6.21 -10.32
N GLU A 285 39.67 -7.45 -10.61
CA GLU A 285 39.02 -7.79 -11.88
C GLU A 285 37.59 -7.26 -11.94
N VAL A 286 36.86 -7.24 -10.82
CA VAL A 286 35.54 -6.60 -10.72
C VAL A 286 35.63 -5.13 -11.08
N GLU A 287 36.60 -4.39 -10.51
CA GLU A 287 36.81 -2.98 -10.81
C GLU A 287 37.08 -2.73 -12.30
N VAL A 288 37.92 -3.56 -12.93
CA VAL A 288 38.21 -3.48 -14.37
C VAL A 288 36.96 -3.77 -15.21
N VAL A 289 36.21 -4.84 -14.91
CA VAL A 289 34.97 -5.17 -15.64
C VAL A 289 33.92 -4.09 -15.45
N GLN A 290 33.83 -3.48 -14.27
CA GLN A 290 32.88 -2.40 -14.01
C GLN A 290 33.18 -1.15 -14.87
N GLY A 291 34.46 -0.82 -15.08
CA GLY A 291 34.85 0.20 -16.05
C GLY A 291 34.45 -0.15 -17.49
N VAL A 292 34.61 -1.41 -17.91
CA VAL A 292 34.15 -1.88 -19.23
C VAL A 292 32.63 -1.74 -19.37
N LEU A 293 31.87 -2.21 -18.37
CA LEU A 293 30.41 -2.13 -18.34
C LEU A 293 29.89 -0.68 -18.28
N SER A 294 30.72 0.25 -17.80
CA SER A 294 30.50 1.70 -17.87
C SER A 294 30.89 2.32 -19.21
N ASN A 295 31.22 1.49 -20.20
CA ASN A 295 31.69 1.85 -21.53
C ASN A 295 33.01 2.66 -21.56
N TRP A 296 33.86 2.53 -20.54
CA TRP A 296 35.16 3.24 -20.50
C TRP A 296 36.22 2.57 -21.37
N THR A 297 37.09 3.36 -21.99
CA THR A 297 38.25 2.85 -22.72
C THR A 297 39.28 2.24 -21.75
N ASN A 298 40.19 1.42 -22.26
CA ASN A 298 41.21 0.81 -21.40
C ASN A 298 42.15 1.86 -20.80
N GLU A 299 42.35 2.99 -21.49
CA GLU A 299 43.11 4.15 -21.04
C GLU A 299 42.41 4.82 -19.86
N LEU A 300 41.10 5.08 -19.95
CA LEU A 300 40.32 5.65 -18.85
C LEU A 300 40.26 4.71 -17.64
N ILE A 301 40.12 3.40 -17.87
CA ILE A 301 40.18 2.40 -16.79
C ILE A 301 41.55 2.39 -16.13
N ALA A 302 42.62 2.52 -16.91
CA ALA A 302 43.98 2.56 -16.39
C ALA A 302 44.20 3.81 -15.52
N GLU A 303 43.75 4.96 -16.01
CA GLU A 303 43.82 6.23 -15.28
C GLU A 303 43.01 6.19 -13.97
N ASP A 304 41.72 5.82 -14.03
CA ASP A 304 40.82 5.79 -12.88
C ASP A 304 41.28 4.81 -11.79
N LEU A 305 41.81 3.65 -12.19
CA LEU A 305 42.27 2.64 -11.25
C LEU A 305 43.73 2.84 -10.82
N GLY A 306 44.49 3.78 -11.39
CA GLY A 306 45.93 3.92 -11.14
C GLY A 306 46.74 2.71 -11.62
N LEU A 307 46.36 2.14 -12.76
CA LEU A 307 47.02 1.01 -13.43
C LEU A 307 47.73 1.47 -14.70
N THR A 308 48.61 0.62 -15.23
CA THR A 308 49.10 0.81 -16.60
C THR A 308 48.12 0.24 -17.62
N LEU A 309 48.10 0.78 -18.85
CA LEU A 309 47.29 0.25 -19.95
C LEU A 309 47.55 -1.26 -20.19
N ASN A 310 48.80 -1.70 -20.07
CA ASN A 310 49.18 -3.11 -20.22
C ASN A 310 48.63 -3.98 -19.08
N THR A 311 48.56 -3.45 -17.87
CA THR A 311 47.93 -4.13 -16.72
C THR A 311 46.44 -4.32 -16.96
N VAL A 312 45.73 -3.29 -17.46
CA VAL A 312 44.31 -3.40 -17.82
C VAL A 312 44.09 -4.45 -18.91
N LYS A 313 44.89 -4.43 -19.99
CA LYS A 313 44.84 -5.46 -21.04
C LYS A 313 45.08 -6.87 -20.50
N THR A 314 46.01 -7.00 -19.55
CA THR A 314 46.31 -8.28 -18.89
C THR A 314 45.14 -8.76 -18.03
N HIS A 315 44.51 -7.87 -17.26
CA HIS A 315 43.29 -8.20 -16.51
C HIS A 315 42.19 -8.69 -17.47
N LEU A 316 41.89 -7.96 -18.54
CA LEU A 316 40.85 -8.36 -19.51
C LEU A 316 41.13 -9.73 -20.13
N ARG A 317 42.38 -10.02 -20.49
CA ARG A 317 42.79 -11.33 -21.02
C ARG A 317 42.56 -12.48 -20.02
N ASN A 318 42.69 -12.21 -18.72
CA ASN A 318 42.44 -13.21 -17.67
C ASN A 318 40.95 -13.33 -17.32
N ILE A 319 40.20 -12.23 -17.42
CA ILE A 319 38.76 -12.15 -17.16
C ILE A 319 37.97 -12.95 -18.19
N PHE A 320 38.26 -12.77 -19.48
CA PHE A 320 37.51 -13.38 -20.58
C PHE A 320 37.36 -14.91 -20.43
N PRO A 321 38.43 -15.70 -20.22
CA PRO A 321 38.29 -17.14 -19.95
C PRO A 321 37.52 -17.47 -18.66
N LYS A 322 37.67 -16.68 -17.59
CA LYS A 322 36.95 -16.92 -16.31
C LYS A 322 35.44 -16.78 -16.47
N LEU A 323 35.01 -15.89 -17.35
CA LEU A 323 33.59 -15.64 -17.60
C LEU A 323 33.05 -16.45 -18.79
N GLY A 324 33.91 -17.09 -19.58
CA GLY A 324 33.52 -17.77 -20.82
C GLY A 324 33.10 -16.80 -21.92
N ILE A 325 33.73 -15.62 -21.96
CA ILE A 325 33.41 -14.51 -22.88
C ILE A 325 34.56 -14.34 -23.86
N GLU A 326 34.26 -14.04 -25.12
CA GLU A 326 35.28 -14.00 -26.17
C GLU A 326 35.79 -12.60 -26.49
N SER A 327 35.01 -11.56 -26.20
CA SER A 327 35.38 -10.18 -26.55
C SER A 327 34.76 -9.14 -25.62
N ARG A 328 35.23 -7.89 -25.71
CA ARG A 328 34.62 -6.76 -25.02
C ARG A 328 33.15 -6.54 -25.42
N MET A 329 32.84 -6.72 -26.71
CA MET A 329 31.46 -6.57 -27.20
C MET A 329 30.56 -7.70 -26.69
N ASP A 330 31.08 -8.93 -26.68
CA ASP A 330 30.38 -10.09 -26.10
C ASP A 330 30.18 -9.89 -24.58
N LEU A 331 31.16 -9.31 -23.87
CA LEU A 331 31.02 -8.94 -22.46
C LEU A 331 29.85 -7.98 -22.24
N LEU A 332 29.79 -6.90 -23.01
CA LEU A 332 28.70 -5.92 -22.92
C LEU A 332 27.35 -6.56 -23.26
N TYR A 333 27.30 -7.38 -24.32
CA TYR A 333 26.09 -8.05 -24.76
C TYR A 333 25.56 -9.04 -23.72
N GLN A 334 26.39 -9.94 -23.21
CA GLN A 334 26.01 -10.95 -22.22
C GLN A 334 25.56 -10.29 -20.90
N ALA A 335 26.24 -9.22 -20.49
CA ALA A 335 25.85 -8.46 -19.31
C ALA A 335 24.50 -7.78 -19.50
N ALA A 336 24.23 -7.18 -20.67
CA ALA A 336 22.94 -6.56 -20.97
C ALA A 336 21.82 -7.58 -21.16
N TRP A 337 22.12 -8.75 -21.75
CA TRP A 337 21.13 -9.80 -22.00
C TRP A 337 20.66 -10.48 -20.71
N GLY A 338 21.58 -10.69 -19.76
CA GLY A 338 21.26 -11.24 -18.44
C GLY A 338 20.30 -10.40 -17.58
N GLN A 339 19.93 -9.19 -18.04
CA GLN A 339 19.01 -8.27 -17.36
C GLN A 339 17.57 -8.31 -17.91
N LYS A 340 17.28 -9.07 -18.96
CA LYS A 340 15.88 -9.22 -19.42
C LYS A 340 15.11 -10.07 -18.40
N PRO A 341 13.98 -9.59 -17.86
CA PRO A 341 13.07 -10.46 -17.12
C PRO A 341 12.59 -11.55 -18.08
N GLY A 342 12.75 -12.81 -17.66
CA GLY A 342 12.22 -13.98 -18.37
C GLY A 342 10.71 -14.09 -18.28
#